data_AF-A0A961RHL2-F1
#
_entry.id   AF-A0A961RHL2-F1
#
_cell.length_a   1.000
_cell.length_b   1.000
_cell.length_c   1.000
_cell.angle_alpha   90.00
_cell.angle_beta   90.00
_cell.angle_gamma   90.00
#
_symmetry.space_group_name_H-M   'P 1'
#
loop_
_entity.id
_entity.type
_entity.pdbx_description
1 polymer ?
#
loop_
_entity_poly.entity_id
_entity_poly.type
_entity_poly.pdbx_seq_one_letter_code
_entity_poly.pdbx_strand_id
1 'polypeptide(L)'
;MSAAKTAARVKAGSLDVDKKLYDFINKEVLPGTGVREKSFWSGFGKIVNALTPKNRELLARRDELQKQIDQWHLDNPGRHSDLKAYKSFLKKIGYLVPEGKAFSVTTSKVDDELTTIAGPQLVVPVMNARYALN
;
A
#
# COMPACT_ATOMS: atom_id res chain seq x y z
N MET A 1 -21.67 16.64 10.26
CA MET A 1 -20.47 17.03 9.47
C MET A 1 -19.59 17.90 10.34
N SER A 2 -18.52 17.34 10.91
CA SER A 2 -17.59 18.10 11.76
C SER A 2 -16.65 18.90 10.85
N ALA A 3 -16.66 20.22 10.99
CA ALA A 3 -15.71 21.09 10.29
C ALA A 3 -14.29 20.66 10.69
N ALA A 4 -13.45 20.35 9.70
CA ALA A 4 -12.04 20.07 9.92
C ALA A 4 -11.41 21.29 10.59
N LYS A 5 -11.13 21.19 11.89
CA LYS A 5 -10.31 22.15 12.64
C LYS A 5 -8.99 22.26 11.86
N THR A 6 -8.68 23.42 11.29
CA THR A 6 -7.47 23.61 10.49
C THR A 6 -6.26 23.29 11.36
N ALA A 7 -5.70 22.10 11.19
CA ALA A 7 -4.62 21.63 12.02
C ALA A 7 -3.35 22.42 11.67
N ALA A 8 -2.63 22.91 12.67
CA ALA A 8 -1.37 23.61 12.47
C ALA A 8 -0.39 22.69 11.73
N ARG A 9 0.25 23.19 10.66
CA ARG A 9 1.24 22.44 9.87
C ARG A 9 2.64 23.03 10.04
N VAL A 10 3.63 22.17 9.93
CA VAL A 10 5.06 22.51 9.99
C VAL A 10 5.71 22.16 8.67
N LYS A 11 6.55 23.08 8.15
CA LYS A 11 7.38 22.83 6.97
C LYS A 11 8.53 21.90 7.35
N ALA A 12 8.60 20.72 6.73
CA ALA A 12 9.62 19.71 6.94
C ALA A 12 10.26 19.36 5.59
N GLY A 13 11.32 20.09 5.22
CA GLY A 13 11.88 19.99 3.87
C GLY A 13 10.88 20.46 2.81
N SER A 14 10.52 19.59 1.86
CA SER A 14 9.50 19.87 0.83
C SER A 14 8.07 19.58 1.27
N LEU A 15 7.86 19.11 2.49
CA LEU A 15 6.55 18.65 2.98
C LEU A 15 5.91 19.68 3.92
N ASP A 16 4.57 19.75 3.88
CA ASP A 16 3.76 20.36 4.94
C ASP A 16 3.17 19.26 5.81
N VAL A 17 3.66 19.11 7.03
CA VAL A 17 3.30 18.00 7.92
C VAL A 17 2.38 18.51 9.02
N ASP A 18 1.36 17.73 9.38
CA ASP A 18 0.56 18.02 10.57
C ASP A 18 1.47 18.15 11.82
N LYS A 19 1.27 19.18 12.63
CA LYS A 19 2.16 19.47 13.75
C LYS A 19 2.21 18.31 14.77
N LYS A 20 1.08 17.63 15.03
CA LYS A 20 1.07 16.52 15.99
C LYS A 20 1.90 15.36 15.46
N LEU A 21 1.78 15.05 14.17
CA LEU A 21 2.60 14.03 13.53
C LEU A 21 4.09 14.41 13.52
N TYR A 22 4.41 15.66 13.19
CA TYR A 22 5.80 16.15 13.21
C TYR A 22 6.43 16.01 14.60
N ASP A 23 5.72 16.48 15.64
CA ASP A 23 6.17 16.40 17.02
C ASP A 23 6.32 14.94 17.49
N PHE A 24 5.34 14.08 17.19
CA PHE A 24 5.40 12.65 17.53
C PHE A 24 6.63 11.97 16.93
N ILE A 25 6.87 12.15 15.64
CA ILE A 25 8.03 11.55 14.96
C ILE A 25 9.33 12.02 15.62
N ASN A 26 9.47 13.32 15.88
CA ASN A 26 10.74 13.87 16.35
C ASN A 26 11.00 13.63 17.83
N LYS A 27 9.95 13.59 18.66
CA LYS A 27 10.08 13.48 20.13
C LYS A 27 9.94 12.06 20.64
N GLU A 28 9.23 11.19 19.93
CA GLU A 28 8.92 9.84 20.41
C GLU A 28 9.51 8.74 19.52
N VAL A 29 9.55 8.93 18.18
CA VAL A 29 9.98 7.86 17.25
C VAL A 29 11.47 7.91 16.93
N LEU A 30 12.01 9.08 16.57
CA LEU A 30 13.41 9.20 16.14
C LEU A 30 14.44 8.99 17.26
N PRO A 31 14.23 9.41 18.52
CA PRO A 31 15.20 9.20 19.59
C PRO A 31 15.57 7.71 19.74
N GLY A 32 16.87 7.41 19.87
CA GLY A 32 17.37 6.04 20.01
C GLY A 32 17.56 5.25 18.70
N THR A 33 17.04 5.76 17.56
CA THR A 33 17.17 5.08 16.26
C THR A 33 18.51 5.31 15.54
N GLY A 34 19.27 6.33 15.96
CA GLY A 34 20.48 6.80 15.27
C GLY A 34 20.21 7.64 14.01
N VAL A 35 18.93 7.89 13.66
CA VAL A 35 18.55 8.69 12.49
C VAL A 35 18.37 10.15 12.87
N ARG A 36 19.05 11.06 12.16
CA ARG A 36 18.90 12.52 12.36
C ARG A 36 17.60 13.04 11.75
N GLU A 37 16.88 13.88 12.49
CA GLU A 37 15.63 14.52 12.07
C GLU A 37 15.71 15.13 10.66
N LYS A 38 16.72 15.97 10.40
CA LYS A 38 16.91 16.60 9.08
C LYS A 38 17.09 15.58 7.95
N SER A 39 17.83 14.50 8.23
CA SER A 39 18.06 13.42 7.25
C SER A 39 16.78 12.64 6.98
N PHE A 40 16.00 12.35 8.03
CA PHE A 40 14.70 11.69 7.91
C PHE A 40 13.74 12.49 7.04
N TRP A 41 13.44 13.74 7.39
CA TRP A 41 12.44 14.55 6.66
C TRP A 41 12.87 14.86 5.23
N SER A 42 14.16 15.11 4.99
CA SER A 42 14.66 15.31 3.63
C SER A 42 14.57 14.03 2.78
N GLY A 43 14.96 12.88 3.34
CA GLY A 43 14.88 11.59 2.67
C GLY A 43 13.43 11.19 2.37
N PHE A 44 12.57 11.30 3.37
CA PHE A 44 11.15 10.99 3.25
C PHE A 44 10.47 11.89 2.21
N GLY A 45 10.71 13.20 2.24
CA GLY A 45 10.17 14.13 1.24
C GLY A 45 10.58 13.77 -0.19
N LYS A 46 11.85 13.37 -0.42
CA LYS A 46 12.30 12.89 -1.74
C LYS A 46 11.54 11.65 -2.19
N ILE A 47 11.36 10.67 -1.31
CA ILE A 47 10.62 9.44 -1.60
C ILE A 47 9.15 9.76 -1.95
N VAL A 48 8.49 10.58 -1.13
CA VAL A 48 7.11 11.01 -1.37
C VAL A 48 6.99 11.67 -2.74
N ASN A 49 7.86 12.62 -3.07
CA ASN A 49 7.80 13.31 -4.36
C ASN A 49 8.05 12.37 -5.54
N ALA A 50 9.01 11.45 -5.43
CA ALA A 50 9.35 10.53 -6.49
C ALA A 50 8.29 9.44 -6.73
N LEU A 51 7.68 8.91 -5.66
CA LEU A 51 6.80 7.75 -5.74
C LEU A 51 5.31 8.10 -5.77
N THR A 52 4.91 9.30 -5.35
CA THR A 52 3.49 9.73 -5.39
C THR A 52 2.87 9.64 -6.79
N PRO A 53 3.52 10.13 -7.87
CA PRO A 53 2.96 10.01 -9.22
C PRO A 53 2.73 8.55 -9.63
N LYS A 54 3.73 7.68 -9.40
CA LYS A 54 3.63 6.25 -9.69
C LYS A 54 2.53 5.57 -8.86
N ASN A 55 2.39 5.92 -7.58
CA ASN A 55 1.34 5.37 -6.74
C ASN A 55 -0.06 5.74 -7.25
N ARG A 56 -0.26 7.01 -7.68
CA ARG A 56 -1.52 7.46 -8.29
C ARG A 56 -1.81 6.73 -9.60
N GLU A 57 -0.80 6.52 -10.43
CA GLU A 57 -0.92 5.76 -11.67
C GLU A 57 -1.37 4.31 -11.40
N LEU A 58 -0.78 3.66 -10.38
CA LEU A 58 -1.18 2.30 -9.99
C LEU A 58 -2.63 2.23 -9.50
N LEU A 59 -3.11 3.24 -8.76
CA LEU A 59 -4.52 3.31 -8.35
C LEU A 59 -5.44 3.54 -9.56
N ALA A 60 -5.09 4.48 -10.44
CA ALA A 60 -5.85 4.73 -11.66
C ALA A 60 -5.93 3.48 -12.56
N ARG A 61 -4.84 2.71 -12.63
CA ARG A 61 -4.80 1.44 -13.37
C ARG A 61 -5.75 0.40 -12.78
N ARG A 62 -5.90 0.34 -11.45
CA ARG A 62 -6.89 -0.54 -10.81
C ARG A 62 -8.31 -0.14 -11.19
N ASP A 63 -8.62 1.15 -11.12
CA ASP A 63 -9.94 1.67 -11.48
C ASP A 63 -10.27 1.42 -12.96
N GLU A 64 -9.29 1.62 -13.85
CA GLU A 64 -9.41 1.36 -15.29
C GLU A 64 -9.70 -0.11 -15.59
N LEU A 65 -8.99 -1.03 -14.93
CA LEU A 65 -9.21 -2.47 -15.07
C LEU A 65 -10.60 -2.86 -14.56
N GLN A 66 -11.00 -2.35 -13.39
CA GLN A 66 -12.32 -2.65 -12.84
C GLN A 66 -13.44 -2.14 -13.74
N LYS A 67 -13.35 -0.91 -14.25
CA LYS A 67 -14.33 -0.35 -15.21
C LYS A 67 -14.45 -1.20 -16.47
N GLN A 68 -13.35 -1.69 -17.01
CA GLN A 68 -13.38 -2.58 -18.18
C GLN A 68 -14.07 -3.91 -17.86
N ILE A 69 -13.81 -4.50 -16.68
CA ILE A 69 -14.46 -5.74 -16.23
C ILE A 69 -15.95 -5.52 -16.04
N ASP A 70 -16.34 -4.43 -15.38
CA ASP A 70 -17.75 -4.07 -15.17
C ASP A 70 -18.47 -3.90 -16.52
N GLN A 71 -17.87 -3.15 -17.45
CA GLN A 71 -18.42 -2.95 -18.78
C GLN A 71 -18.55 -4.26 -19.56
N TRP A 72 -17.54 -5.14 -19.48
CA TRP A 72 -17.61 -6.45 -20.13
C TRP A 72 -18.81 -7.26 -19.64
N HIS A 73 -19.10 -7.25 -18.33
CA HIS A 73 -20.25 -7.95 -17.78
C HIS A 73 -21.59 -7.31 -18.16
N LEU A 74 -21.66 -5.97 -18.24
CA LEU A 74 -22.84 -5.26 -18.73
C LEU A 74 -23.15 -5.58 -20.20
N ASP A 75 -22.12 -5.67 -21.04
CA ASP A 75 -22.25 -5.97 -22.47
C ASP A 75 -22.52 -7.45 -22.76
N ASN A 76 -22.29 -8.34 -21.78
CA ASN A 76 -22.41 -9.79 -21.92
C ASN A 76 -23.33 -10.42 -20.84
N PRO A 77 -24.60 -9.96 -20.72
CA PRO A 77 -25.51 -10.49 -19.71
C PRO A 77 -25.76 -11.99 -19.94
N GLY A 78 -25.73 -12.79 -18.88
CA GLY A 78 -25.98 -14.23 -18.94
C GLY A 78 -24.84 -15.08 -19.50
N ARG A 79 -23.74 -14.49 -20.00
CA ARG A 79 -22.56 -15.23 -20.53
C ARG A 79 -21.49 -15.56 -19.48
N HIS A 80 -21.88 -15.65 -18.21
CA HIS A 80 -20.97 -15.97 -17.10
C HIS A 80 -20.25 -17.32 -17.27
N SER A 81 -20.82 -18.23 -18.07
CA SER A 81 -20.26 -19.55 -18.38
C SER A 81 -19.24 -19.56 -19.52
N ASP A 82 -19.11 -18.49 -20.30
CA ASP A 82 -18.12 -18.42 -21.40
C ASP A 82 -16.74 -17.98 -20.89
N LEU A 83 -16.10 -18.90 -20.17
CA LEU A 83 -14.78 -18.68 -19.57
C LEU A 83 -13.69 -18.47 -20.63
N LYS A 84 -13.85 -19.02 -21.84
CA LYS A 84 -12.87 -18.84 -22.93
C LYS A 84 -12.87 -17.40 -23.43
N ALA A 85 -14.05 -16.83 -23.66
CA ALA A 85 -14.19 -15.43 -24.02
C ALA A 85 -13.70 -14.51 -22.90
N TYR A 86 -14.10 -14.78 -21.65
CA TYR A 86 -13.71 -13.96 -20.50
C TYR A 86 -12.18 -13.97 -20.26
N LYS A 87 -11.54 -15.15 -20.28
CA LYS A 87 -10.08 -15.26 -20.15
C LYS A 87 -9.34 -14.52 -21.27
N SER A 88 -9.86 -14.57 -22.50
CA SER A 88 -9.28 -13.84 -23.64
C SER A 88 -9.40 -12.33 -23.45
N PHE A 89 -10.54 -11.85 -22.96
CA PHE A 89 -10.75 -10.45 -22.58
C PHE A 89 -9.79 -10.00 -21.48
N LEU A 90 -9.67 -10.75 -20.38
CA LEU A 90 -8.77 -10.39 -19.27
C LEU A 90 -7.30 -10.32 -19.71
N LYS A 91 -6.87 -11.19 -20.64
CA LYS A 91 -5.54 -11.09 -21.26
C LYS A 91 -5.42 -9.84 -22.13
N LYS A 92 -6.43 -9.54 -22.95
CA LYS A 92 -6.45 -8.37 -23.84
C LYS A 92 -6.32 -7.05 -23.07
N ILE A 93 -6.99 -6.92 -21.94
CA ILE A 93 -6.90 -5.69 -21.11
C ILE A 93 -5.63 -5.66 -20.25
N GLY A 94 -4.80 -6.71 -20.28
CA GLY A 94 -3.58 -6.81 -19.48
C GLY A 94 -3.81 -7.12 -18.00
N TYR A 95 -4.97 -7.67 -17.64
CA TYR A 95 -5.25 -8.16 -16.28
C TYR A 95 -4.57 -9.51 -16.04
N LEU A 96 -4.72 -10.44 -16.99
CA LEU A 96 -3.98 -11.70 -16.99
C LEU A 96 -2.73 -11.55 -17.85
N VAL A 97 -1.56 -11.65 -17.22
CA VAL A 97 -0.26 -11.62 -17.89
C VAL A 97 0.27 -13.04 -18.12
N PRO A 98 1.18 -13.24 -19.09
CA PRO A 98 1.86 -14.52 -19.26
C PRO A 98 2.62 -14.92 -17.99
N GLU A 99 2.65 -16.22 -17.71
CA GLU A 99 3.45 -16.75 -16.61
C GLU A 99 4.94 -16.50 -16.87
N GLY A 100 5.64 -16.08 -15.82
CA GLY A 100 7.09 -15.89 -15.86
C GLY A 100 7.85 -17.22 -15.83
N LYS A 101 9.17 -17.15 -16.01
CA LYS A 101 10.04 -18.33 -15.81
C LYS A 101 10.02 -18.76 -14.34
N ALA A 102 10.21 -20.05 -14.08
CA ALA A 102 10.42 -20.54 -12.72
C ALA A 102 11.63 -19.83 -12.07
N PHE A 103 11.46 -19.45 -10.80
CA PHE A 103 12.50 -18.83 -9.98
C PHE A 103 12.31 -19.25 -8.53
N SER A 104 13.33 -19.03 -7.69
CA SER A 104 13.27 -19.25 -6.25
C SER A 104 13.42 -17.91 -5.53
N VAL A 105 12.68 -17.74 -4.42
CA VAL A 105 12.84 -16.58 -3.55
C VAL A 105 14.22 -16.63 -2.86
N THR A 106 14.83 -15.46 -2.65
CA THR A 106 16.20 -15.34 -2.10
C THR A 106 16.23 -14.65 -0.73
N THR A 107 15.07 -14.44 -0.12
CA THR A 107 14.93 -13.72 1.15
C THR A 107 15.66 -14.49 2.26
N SER A 108 16.39 -13.76 3.10
CA SER A 108 17.17 -14.32 4.21
C SER A 108 16.94 -13.51 5.49
N LYS A 109 17.37 -14.01 6.64
CA LYS A 109 17.19 -13.37 7.97
C LYS A 109 15.72 -13.14 8.30
N VAL A 110 14.93 -14.21 8.15
CA VAL A 110 13.51 -14.24 8.47
C VAL A 110 13.35 -15.14 9.68
N ASP A 111 12.52 -14.72 10.65
CA ASP A 111 12.26 -15.49 11.88
C ASP A 111 11.62 -16.87 11.60
N ASP A 112 11.79 -17.81 12.53
CA ASP A 112 11.36 -19.21 12.40
C ASP A 112 9.83 -19.33 12.29
N GLU A 113 9.08 -18.40 12.90
CA GLU A 113 7.63 -18.27 12.82
C GLU A 113 7.12 -18.07 11.39
N LEU A 114 7.98 -17.61 10.48
CA LEU A 114 7.64 -17.40 9.07
C LEU A 114 8.29 -18.42 8.12
N THR A 115 9.30 -19.18 8.58
CA THR A 115 10.10 -20.05 7.70
C THR A 115 9.89 -21.54 7.96
N THR A 116 9.80 -21.97 9.22
CA THR A 116 9.81 -23.38 9.61
C THR A 116 8.65 -23.81 10.49
N ILE A 117 7.96 -22.87 11.12
CA ILE A 117 6.84 -23.15 12.03
C ILE A 117 5.52 -22.86 11.30
N ALA A 118 4.61 -23.84 11.28
CA ALA A 118 3.23 -23.63 10.86
C ALA A 118 2.36 -23.30 12.06
N GLY A 119 1.63 -22.19 12.01
CA GLY A 119 0.79 -21.74 13.12
C GLY A 119 -0.31 -20.75 12.69
N PRO A 120 -1.23 -20.41 13.61
CA PRO A 120 -2.25 -19.40 13.35
C PRO A 120 -1.63 -18.00 13.22
N GLN A 121 -2.23 -17.16 12.37
CA GLN A 121 -1.88 -15.74 12.24
C GLN A 121 -3.05 -14.88 12.70
N LEU A 122 -2.83 -14.08 13.75
CA LEU A 122 -3.82 -13.16 14.27
C LEU A 122 -3.80 -11.83 13.50
N VAL A 123 -4.98 -11.24 13.29
CA VAL A 123 -5.14 -9.90 12.69
C VAL A 123 -5.91 -9.01 13.66
N VAL A 124 -5.26 -7.98 14.20
CA VAL A 124 -5.83 -7.05 15.18
C VAL A 124 -5.69 -5.59 14.75
N PRO A 125 -6.61 -4.69 15.16
CA PRO A 125 -6.51 -3.27 14.87
C PRO A 125 -5.47 -2.60 15.79
N VAL A 126 -4.35 -2.16 15.24
CA VAL A 126 -3.26 -1.51 15.99
C VAL A 126 -3.70 -0.26 16.77
N MET A 127 -4.80 0.39 16.35
CA MET A 127 -5.38 1.55 17.05
C MET A 127 -6.01 1.20 18.41
N ASN A 128 -6.25 -0.08 18.70
CA ASN A 128 -6.71 -0.53 20.00
C ASN A 128 -5.58 -1.25 20.74
N ALA A 129 -4.90 -0.52 21.63
CA ALA A 129 -3.80 -1.06 22.42
C ALA A 129 -4.19 -2.32 23.22
N ARG A 130 -5.44 -2.42 23.68
CA ARG A 130 -5.91 -3.60 24.40
C ARG A 130 -5.95 -4.83 23.50
N TYR A 131 -6.37 -4.69 22.25
CA TYR A 131 -6.39 -5.80 21.29
C TYR A 131 -5.00 -6.14 20.77
N ALA A 132 -4.07 -5.20 20.74
CA ALA A 132 -2.67 -5.49 20.41
C ALA A 132 -1.92 -6.21 21.52
N LEU A 133 -2.31 -6.01 22.79
CA LEU A 133 -1.68 -6.64 23.96
C LEU A 133 -2.25 -8.02 24.31
N ASN A 134 -3.51 -8.29 23.95
CA ASN A 134 -4.20 -9.56 24.19
C ASN A 134 -3.80 -10.61 23.16
#